data_AF-A0A525J895-F1
#
_entry.id   AF-A0A525J895-F1
#
_cell.length_a   1.000
_cell.length_b   1.000
_cell.length_c   1.000
_cell.angle_alpha   90.00
_cell.angle_beta   90.00
_cell.angle_gamma   90.00
#
_symmetry.space_group_name_H-M   'P 1'
#
loop_
_entity.id
_entity.type
_entity.pdbx_description
1 polymer ?
#
loop_
_entity_poly.entity_id
_entity_poly.type
_entity_poly.pdbx_seq_one_letter_code
_entity_poly.pdbx_strand_id
1 'polypeptide(L)'
;MMHRIGVGNFFSFVAAVAGLSAAGMATAATLEAAAWAITPEDAACHTDLELVSRSGAIAPIALISDGDRVALRFAKEGVPSQAFLPIRVDGKPFANLVQRTGEEGLAVMNLSDETLAALRRGKTLQVAWLANEAVSASLSGAGQGIADLRTCGAQVAGQHRTREAELDAQRARTQADARVKAVADEQLATARAQTAAAEAERQKVAAETQRAQAEAEQLAAQAVQERAMAEEAHLRAEQDRQRAAAQQAYYGGNPYAYPPPQTQAQSTPYGYYPRYYYPR
;
A
#
# COMPACT_ATOMS: atom_id res chain seq x y z
N MET A 1 19.15 50.77 9.65
CA MET A 1 20.29 50.25 8.86
C MET A 1 19.72 49.48 7.68
N MET A 2 19.51 50.17 6.55
CA MET A 2 20.36 50.11 5.34
C MET A 2 20.18 48.77 4.61
N HIS A 3 19.19 48.72 3.71
CA HIS A 3 19.34 48.83 2.26
C HIS A 3 19.95 47.59 1.60
N ARG A 4 19.15 46.86 0.81
CA ARG A 4 19.36 46.81 -0.65
C ARG A 4 18.17 46.25 -1.41
N ILE A 5 17.75 47.06 -2.37
CA ILE A 5 16.82 46.85 -3.46
C ILE A 5 17.62 46.28 -4.65
N GLY A 6 17.04 45.33 -5.39
CA GLY A 6 17.36 45.02 -6.78
C GLY A 6 16.13 44.32 -7.36
N VAL A 7 15.34 44.83 -8.30
CA VAL A 7 15.53 45.53 -9.59
C VAL A 7 16.26 44.69 -10.64
N GLY A 8 15.50 44.38 -11.69
CA GLY A 8 15.96 44.03 -13.04
C GLY A 8 15.85 42.53 -13.34
N ASN A 9 15.32 42.06 -14.46
CA ASN A 9 14.86 42.72 -15.67
C ASN A 9 13.89 41.79 -16.40
N PHE A 10 12.77 42.34 -16.84
CA PHE A 10 11.95 41.79 -17.90
C PHE A 10 12.70 41.95 -19.23
N PHE A 11 12.94 40.86 -19.95
CA PHE A 11 13.28 40.93 -21.37
C PHE A 11 12.26 40.11 -22.16
N SER A 12 11.25 40.82 -22.64
CA SER A 12 10.44 40.40 -23.78
C SER A 12 11.29 40.53 -25.04
N PHE A 13 11.53 39.43 -25.74
CA PHE A 13 11.99 39.45 -27.13
C PHE A 13 10.80 39.13 -28.04
N VAL A 14 10.24 40.18 -28.63
CA VAL A 14 9.39 40.10 -29.81
C VAL A 14 10.33 40.15 -31.02
N ALA A 15 10.51 39.02 -31.70
CA ALA A 15 11.15 38.98 -33.00
C ALA A 15 10.07 38.96 -34.07
N ALA A 16 9.74 40.14 -34.59
CA ALA A 16 9.02 40.27 -35.86
C ALA A 16 10.02 40.03 -37.00
N VAL A 17 9.88 38.91 -37.70
CA VAL A 17 10.56 38.67 -38.97
C VAL A 17 9.53 38.84 -40.08
N ALA A 18 9.50 40.05 -40.65
CA ALA A 18 8.92 40.28 -41.96
C ALA A 18 9.99 39.94 -43.00
N GLY A 19 9.80 38.82 -43.71
CA GLY A 19 10.59 38.45 -44.86
C GLY A 19 9.66 38.11 -46.03
N LEU A 20 9.59 39.00 -47.02
CA LEU A 20 9.06 38.69 -48.34
C LEU A 20 9.86 37.52 -48.93
N SER A 21 9.20 36.44 -49.33
CA SER A 21 9.75 35.46 -50.28
C SER A 21 8.62 34.69 -50.98
N ALA A 22 8.43 35.05 -52.25
CA ALA A 22 7.97 34.21 -53.35
C ALA A 22 6.88 33.15 -53.05
N ALA A 23 5.62 33.54 -53.26
CA ALA A 23 4.59 32.62 -53.71
C ALA A 23 4.91 32.21 -55.16
N GLY A 24 5.50 31.03 -55.35
CA GLY A 24 5.81 30.51 -56.68
C GLY A 24 6.35 29.08 -56.60
N MET A 25 5.49 28.11 -56.95
CA MET A 25 5.83 26.73 -57.29
C MET A 25 6.55 25.91 -56.20
N ALA A 26 5.87 25.66 -55.08
CA ALA A 26 6.30 24.66 -54.09
C ALA A 26 5.12 23.80 -53.61
N THR A 27 4.25 23.38 -54.53
CA THR A 27 3.12 22.47 -54.21
C THR A 27 3.26 21.07 -54.78
N ALA A 28 4.23 20.79 -55.66
CA ALA A 28 4.48 19.43 -56.16
C ALA A 28 5.59 18.70 -55.37
N ALA A 29 6.69 19.41 -55.02
CA ALA A 29 7.81 18.80 -54.31
C ALA A 29 7.54 18.51 -52.82
N THR A 30 6.59 19.22 -52.21
CA THR A 30 6.15 19.02 -50.81
C THR A 30 5.17 17.87 -50.65
N LEU A 31 4.46 17.47 -51.71
CA LEU A 31 3.56 16.30 -51.68
C LEU A 31 4.33 14.97 -51.74
N GLU A 32 5.48 14.91 -52.44
CA GLU A 32 6.34 13.72 -52.43
C GLU A 32 7.22 13.62 -51.17
N ALA A 33 7.62 14.75 -50.57
CA ALA A 33 8.31 14.77 -49.28
C ALA A 33 7.38 14.44 -48.08
N ALA A 34 6.06 14.50 -48.27
CA ALA A 34 5.06 14.17 -47.25
C ALA A 34 4.86 12.66 -47.04
N ALA A 35 5.43 11.79 -47.87
CA ALA A 35 5.19 10.34 -47.82
C ALA A 35 5.77 9.64 -46.57
N TRP A 36 6.69 10.28 -45.83
CA TRP A 36 7.35 9.70 -44.65
C TRP A 36 7.29 10.65 -43.46
N ALA A 37 6.10 11.16 -43.15
CA ALA A 37 5.87 11.91 -41.91
C ALA A 37 5.96 10.95 -40.71
N ILE A 38 6.90 11.22 -39.78
CA ILE A 38 7.10 10.40 -38.60
C ILE A 38 6.45 11.06 -37.41
N THR A 39 5.52 10.34 -36.80
CA THR A 39 4.74 10.78 -35.65
C THR A 39 5.17 9.97 -34.42
N PRO A 40 5.60 10.61 -33.33
CA PRO A 40 5.85 9.91 -32.09
C PRO A 40 4.54 9.44 -31.44
N GLU A 41 4.56 8.24 -30.89
CA GLU A 41 3.54 7.64 -30.03
C GLU A 41 4.17 7.37 -28.64
N ASP A 42 3.50 6.65 -27.73
CA ASP A 42 3.96 6.55 -26.34
C ASP A 42 5.33 5.86 -26.20
N ALA A 43 5.47 4.66 -26.78
CA ALA A 43 6.70 3.84 -26.71
C ALA A 43 7.35 3.58 -28.08
N ALA A 44 6.83 4.19 -29.15
CA ALA A 44 7.28 3.98 -30.52
C ALA A 44 7.06 5.23 -31.37
N CYS A 45 7.62 5.26 -32.57
CA CYS A 45 7.20 6.20 -33.60
C CYS A 45 6.53 5.45 -34.74
N HIS A 46 5.63 6.11 -35.46
CA HIS A 46 4.99 5.54 -36.65
C HIS A 46 5.03 6.49 -37.83
N THR A 47 4.79 5.95 -39.02
CA THR A 47 4.52 6.69 -40.24
C THR A 47 3.40 6.00 -41.00
N ASP A 48 2.42 6.76 -41.45
CA ASP A 48 1.24 6.24 -42.13
C ASP A 48 1.48 6.17 -43.64
N LEU A 49 1.06 5.07 -44.25
CA LEU A 49 1.14 4.84 -45.69
C LEU A 49 -0.22 4.39 -46.21
N GLU A 50 -0.63 4.95 -47.34
CA GLU A 50 -1.83 4.53 -48.04
C GLU A 50 -1.44 3.62 -49.21
N LEU A 51 -1.92 2.37 -49.21
CA LEU A 51 -1.79 1.50 -50.38
C LEU A 51 -3.04 1.65 -51.25
N VAL A 52 -2.82 1.79 -52.54
CA VAL A 52 -3.89 2.03 -53.52
C VAL A 52 -3.97 0.84 -54.49
N SER A 53 -5.17 0.34 -54.75
CA SER A 53 -5.43 -0.69 -55.77
C SER A 53 -5.59 -0.07 -57.16
N ARG A 54 -5.63 -0.92 -58.19
CA ARG A 54 -5.95 -0.47 -59.56
C ARG A 54 -7.37 0.09 -59.69
N SER A 55 -8.31 -0.40 -58.87
CA SER A 55 -9.67 0.12 -58.78
C SER A 55 -9.83 1.37 -57.91
N GLY A 56 -8.75 1.86 -57.28
CA GLY A 56 -8.77 3.02 -56.39
C GLY A 56 -9.16 2.71 -54.95
N ALA A 57 -9.25 1.43 -54.56
CA ALA A 57 -9.44 1.05 -53.17
C ALA A 57 -8.19 1.43 -52.35
N ILE A 58 -8.40 2.04 -51.20
CA ILE A 58 -7.33 2.47 -50.29
C ILE A 58 -7.29 1.52 -49.09
N ALA A 59 -6.09 1.05 -48.74
CA ALA A 59 -5.84 0.28 -47.54
C ALA A 59 -4.80 1.03 -46.68
N PRO A 60 -5.21 1.64 -45.55
CA PRO A 60 -4.28 2.34 -44.67
C PRO A 60 -3.41 1.33 -43.91
N ILE A 61 -2.12 1.60 -43.83
CA ILE A 61 -1.16 0.91 -42.97
C ILE A 61 -0.32 1.92 -42.21
N ALA A 62 0.29 1.48 -41.12
CA ALA A 62 1.33 2.26 -40.44
C ALA A 62 2.60 1.41 -40.32
N LEU A 63 3.76 1.98 -40.61
CA LEU A 63 5.04 1.43 -40.18
C LEU A 63 5.37 1.98 -38.81
N ILE A 64 5.63 1.10 -37.85
CA ILE A 64 5.89 1.44 -36.45
C ILE A 64 7.29 0.94 -36.08
N SER A 65 8.01 1.71 -35.27
CA SER A 65 9.33 1.33 -34.75
C SER A 65 9.51 1.76 -33.30
N ASP A 66 10.02 0.84 -32.48
CA ASP A 66 10.56 1.09 -31.13
C ASP A 66 12.09 1.35 -31.14
N GLY A 67 12.69 1.30 -32.32
CA GLY A 67 14.12 1.50 -32.55
C GLY A 67 14.86 0.20 -32.85
N ASP A 68 14.43 -0.90 -32.24
CA ASP A 68 15.02 -2.23 -32.43
C ASP A 68 14.31 -2.99 -33.56
N ARG A 69 12.99 -2.84 -33.65
CA ARG A 69 12.13 -3.53 -34.60
C ARG A 69 11.31 -2.54 -35.41
N VAL A 70 11.02 -2.92 -36.66
CA VAL A 70 10.06 -2.21 -37.51
C VAL A 70 8.95 -3.17 -37.88
N ALA A 71 7.71 -2.75 -37.70
CA ALA A 71 6.55 -3.56 -37.97
C ALA A 71 5.51 -2.78 -38.77
N LEU A 72 4.70 -3.49 -39.55
CA LEU A 72 3.60 -2.93 -40.34
C LEU A 72 2.28 -3.24 -39.62
N ARG A 73 1.60 -2.22 -39.11
CA ARG A 73 0.27 -2.29 -38.50
C ARG A 73 -0.80 -2.05 -39.57
N PHE A 74 -1.85 -2.86 -39.56
CA PHE A 74 -2.95 -2.76 -40.51
C PHE A 74 -4.27 -3.23 -39.91
N ALA A 75 -5.38 -2.76 -40.46
CA ALA A 75 -6.72 -3.21 -40.12
C ALA A 75 -7.21 -4.26 -41.14
N LYS A 76 -7.63 -5.43 -40.67
CA LYS A 76 -8.21 -6.49 -41.49
C LYS A 76 -8.98 -7.49 -40.62
N GLU A 77 -10.21 -7.79 -41.02
CA GLU A 77 -11.00 -8.84 -40.37
C GLU A 77 -10.48 -10.24 -40.69
N GLY A 78 -10.68 -11.18 -39.77
CA GLY A 78 -10.33 -12.58 -39.97
C GLY A 78 -8.83 -12.87 -40.08
N VAL A 79 -7.96 -11.96 -39.62
CA VAL A 79 -6.52 -12.21 -39.55
C VAL A 79 -6.26 -13.38 -38.59
N PRO A 80 -5.48 -14.40 -38.99
CA PRO A 80 -5.12 -15.50 -38.10
C PRO A 80 -4.37 -14.99 -36.87
N SER A 81 -4.41 -15.74 -35.76
CA SER A 81 -3.65 -15.39 -34.55
C SER A 81 -2.18 -15.20 -34.85
N GLN A 82 -1.63 -16.08 -35.70
CA GLN A 82 -0.25 -16.05 -36.16
C GLN A 82 -0.15 -16.68 -37.55
N ALA A 83 0.47 -16.00 -38.51
CA ALA A 83 0.76 -16.56 -39.83
C ALA A 83 1.93 -15.85 -40.50
N PHE A 84 2.59 -16.53 -41.44
CA PHE A 84 3.53 -15.87 -42.36
C PHE A 84 2.79 -15.42 -43.61
N LEU A 85 2.69 -14.11 -43.83
CA LEU A 85 2.06 -13.56 -45.02
C LEU A 85 3.11 -12.88 -45.91
N PRO A 86 3.03 -13.05 -47.24
CA PRO A 86 3.98 -12.45 -48.16
C PRO A 86 3.63 -10.99 -48.44
N ILE A 87 4.62 -10.10 -48.43
CA ILE A 87 4.55 -8.80 -49.10
C ILE A 87 5.51 -8.83 -50.29
N ARG A 88 5.30 -7.98 -51.28
CA ARG A 88 6.17 -7.89 -52.46
C ARG A 88 6.85 -6.54 -52.50
N VAL A 89 8.16 -6.54 -52.70
CA VAL A 89 8.94 -5.33 -52.98
C VAL A 89 9.51 -5.47 -54.37
N ASP A 90 9.13 -4.56 -55.28
CA ASP A 90 9.47 -4.62 -56.71
C ASP A 90 9.17 -6.00 -57.33
N GLY A 91 8.06 -6.60 -56.90
CA GLY A 91 7.60 -7.92 -57.34
C GLY A 91 8.25 -9.12 -56.63
N LYS A 92 9.37 -8.95 -55.92
CA LYS A 92 10.01 -10.03 -55.13
C LYS A 92 9.22 -10.28 -53.84
N PRO A 93 8.79 -11.53 -53.54
CA PRO A 93 8.04 -11.84 -52.34
C PRO A 93 8.95 -11.98 -51.10
N PHE A 94 8.47 -11.49 -49.95
CA PHE A 94 9.08 -11.61 -48.63
C PHE A 94 8.01 -12.02 -47.62
N ALA A 95 8.19 -13.19 -46.98
CA ALA A 95 7.27 -13.70 -45.97
C ALA A 95 7.62 -13.14 -44.60
N ASN A 96 6.65 -12.54 -43.91
CA ASN A 96 6.84 -11.90 -42.62
C ASN A 96 5.78 -12.36 -41.63
N LEU A 97 6.14 -12.36 -40.35
CA LEU A 97 5.28 -12.86 -39.28
C LEU A 97 4.19 -11.85 -38.95
N VAL A 98 2.94 -12.23 -39.19
CA VAL A 98 1.74 -11.50 -38.80
C VAL A 98 1.21 -12.04 -37.48
N GLN A 99 0.88 -11.14 -36.58
CA GLN A 99 0.26 -11.43 -35.29
C GLN A 99 -0.95 -10.50 -35.12
N ARG A 100 -2.08 -11.09 -34.72
CA ARG A 100 -3.25 -10.30 -34.31
C ARG A 100 -2.93 -9.56 -33.00
N THR A 101 -3.30 -8.30 -32.92
CA THR A 101 -3.17 -7.54 -31.67
C THR A 101 -4.29 -7.91 -30.70
N GLY A 102 -4.22 -7.44 -29.46
CA GLY A 102 -5.35 -7.57 -28.51
C GLY A 102 -6.59 -6.75 -28.89
N GLU A 103 -6.49 -5.94 -29.95
CA GLU A 103 -7.55 -5.06 -30.45
C GLU A 103 -8.28 -5.73 -31.62
N GLU A 104 -9.60 -5.59 -31.65
CA GLU A 104 -10.42 -6.22 -32.68
C GLU A 104 -10.12 -5.65 -34.08
N GLY A 105 -9.91 -6.54 -35.04
CA GLY A 105 -9.64 -6.17 -36.44
C GLY A 105 -8.25 -5.60 -36.72
N LEU A 106 -7.35 -5.55 -35.73
CA LEU A 106 -6.00 -5.03 -35.89
C LEU A 106 -4.94 -6.14 -35.84
N ALA A 107 -3.90 -5.98 -36.66
CA ALA A 107 -2.79 -6.90 -36.73
C ALA A 107 -1.48 -6.17 -37.04
N VAL A 108 -0.38 -6.81 -36.65
CA VAL A 108 0.98 -6.31 -36.83
C VAL A 108 1.80 -7.36 -37.56
N MET A 109 2.51 -6.95 -38.60
CA MET A 109 3.48 -7.74 -39.34
C MET A 109 4.90 -7.32 -38.96
N ASN A 110 5.63 -8.20 -38.27
CA ASN A 110 7.04 -7.98 -37.94
C ASN A 110 7.90 -8.15 -39.20
N LEU A 111 8.60 -7.09 -39.61
CA LEU A 111 9.39 -7.10 -40.84
C LEU A 111 10.79 -7.65 -40.55
N SER A 112 11.19 -8.67 -41.31
CA SER A 112 12.55 -9.21 -41.25
C SER A 112 13.59 -8.20 -41.75
N ASP A 113 14.84 -8.36 -41.35
CA ASP A 113 15.92 -7.51 -41.85
C ASP A 113 16.08 -7.57 -43.38
N GLU A 114 15.83 -8.74 -43.98
CA GLU A 114 15.83 -8.88 -45.46
C GLU A 114 14.71 -8.04 -46.09
N THR A 115 13.51 -8.08 -45.51
CA THR A 115 12.37 -7.28 -45.96
C THR A 115 12.65 -5.79 -45.80
N LEU A 116 13.24 -5.37 -44.67
CA LEU A 116 13.59 -3.98 -44.42
C LEU A 116 14.69 -3.48 -45.36
N ALA A 117 15.69 -4.31 -45.65
CA ALA A 117 16.70 -4.00 -46.66
C ALA A 117 16.09 -3.83 -48.06
N ALA A 118 15.09 -4.66 -48.39
CA ALA A 118 14.34 -4.53 -49.63
C ALA A 118 13.51 -3.24 -49.66
N LEU A 119 12.75 -2.93 -48.62
CA LEU A 119 11.94 -1.71 -48.53
C LEU A 119 12.77 -0.43 -48.67
N ARG A 120 13.98 -0.40 -48.09
CA ARG A 120 14.87 0.77 -48.16
C ARG A 120 15.41 1.07 -49.56
N ARG A 121 15.52 0.04 -50.41
CA ARG A 121 16.12 0.13 -51.76
C ARG A 121 15.09 0.00 -52.87
N GLY A 122 13.92 -0.56 -52.55
CA GLY A 122 12.85 -0.82 -53.48
C GLY A 122 12.11 0.43 -53.88
N LYS A 123 11.31 0.31 -54.93
CA LYS A 123 10.50 1.41 -55.47
C LYS A 123 9.03 1.26 -55.16
N THR A 124 8.57 0.02 -55.05
CA THR A 124 7.15 -0.31 -54.89
C THR A 124 6.95 -1.37 -53.82
N LEU A 125 6.01 -1.12 -52.92
CA LEU A 125 5.46 -2.10 -51.99
C LEU A 125 4.11 -2.57 -52.52
N GLN A 126 3.88 -3.87 -52.57
CA GLN A 126 2.60 -4.46 -52.96
C GLN A 126 2.16 -5.51 -51.93
N VAL A 127 0.88 -5.46 -51.57
CA VAL A 127 0.25 -6.39 -50.62
C VAL A 127 -1.03 -6.94 -51.23
N ALA A 128 -1.05 -8.25 -51.51
CA ALA A 128 -2.15 -8.90 -52.24
C ALA A 128 -3.28 -9.40 -51.34
N TRP A 129 -3.00 -9.61 -50.05
CA TRP A 129 -3.94 -10.21 -49.11
C TRP A 129 -4.64 -9.17 -48.23
N LEU A 130 -4.27 -7.88 -48.30
CA LEU A 130 -4.82 -6.86 -47.40
C LEU A 130 -6.25 -6.47 -47.78
N ALA A 131 -6.50 -6.30 -49.08
CA ALA A 131 -7.81 -5.99 -49.66
C ALA A 131 -8.25 -7.07 -50.67
N ASN A 132 -9.41 -6.87 -51.31
CA ASN A 132 -9.93 -7.77 -52.36
C ASN A 132 -9.04 -7.78 -53.61
N GLU A 133 -8.30 -6.69 -53.84
CA GLU A 133 -7.32 -6.57 -54.90
C GLU A 133 -5.93 -6.30 -54.31
N ALA A 134 -4.89 -6.56 -55.09
CA ALA A 134 -3.54 -6.15 -54.72
C ALA A 134 -3.44 -4.62 -54.66
N VAL A 135 -3.10 -4.14 -53.48
CA VAL A 135 -2.86 -2.72 -53.20
C VAL A 135 -1.36 -2.46 -53.21
N SER A 136 -0.94 -1.26 -53.61
CA SER A 136 0.46 -0.87 -53.69
C SER A 136 0.73 0.57 -53.25
N ALA A 137 1.93 0.82 -52.76
CA ALA A 137 2.42 2.15 -52.41
C ALA A 137 3.81 2.39 -52.99
N SER A 138 4.13 3.67 -53.24
CA SER A 138 5.48 4.11 -53.61
C SER A 138 6.40 4.04 -52.39
N LEU A 139 7.64 3.58 -52.60
CA LEU A 139 8.72 3.57 -51.60
C LEU A 139 9.72 4.71 -51.83
N SER A 140 9.33 5.75 -52.57
CA SER A 140 10.15 6.96 -52.67
C SER A 140 10.44 7.52 -51.28
N GLY A 141 11.71 7.77 -50.97
CA GLY A 141 12.15 8.24 -49.64
C GLY A 141 12.22 7.18 -48.53
N ALA A 142 11.86 5.91 -48.79
CA ALA A 142 11.79 4.87 -47.76
C ALA A 142 13.11 4.60 -47.04
N GLY A 143 14.24 4.72 -47.74
CA GLY A 143 15.57 4.54 -47.14
C GLY A 143 15.81 5.47 -45.95
N GLN A 144 15.50 6.77 -46.15
CA GLN A 144 15.63 7.82 -45.14
C GLN A 144 14.48 7.73 -44.12
N GLY A 145 13.23 7.59 -44.58
CA GLY A 145 12.08 7.48 -43.69
C GLY A 145 12.18 6.33 -42.69
N ILE A 146 12.66 5.15 -43.11
CA ILE A 146 12.89 4.02 -42.19
C ILE A 146 14.07 4.29 -41.23
N ALA A 147 15.10 5.03 -41.66
CA ALA A 147 16.20 5.42 -40.78
C ALA A 147 15.74 6.38 -39.68
N ASP A 148 14.96 7.39 -40.07
CA ASP A 148 14.41 8.39 -39.16
C ASP A 148 13.38 7.76 -38.22
N LEU A 149 12.54 6.85 -38.73
CA LEU A 149 11.57 6.09 -37.95
C LEU A 149 12.26 5.26 -36.85
N ARG A 150 13.37 4.59 -37.17
CA ARG A 150 14.18 3.86 -36.18
C ARG A 150 14.82 4.78 -35.14
N THR A 151 15.38 5.91 -35.60
CA THR A 151 16.02 6.88 -34.70
C THR A 151 15.01 7.49 -33.72
N CYS A 152 13.86 7.91 -34.24
CA CYS A 152 12.74 8.40 -33.44
C CYS A 152 12.26 7.32 -32.46
N GLY A 153 12.02 6.10 -32.94
CA GLY A 153 11.59 4.97 -32.12
C GLY A 153 12.54 4.71 -30.96
N ALA A 154 13.85 4.66 -31.21
CA ALA A 154 14.85 4.44 -30.16
C ALA A 154 14.85 5.56 -29.10
N GLN A 155 14.67 6.82 -29.51
CA GLN A 155 14.58 7.95 -28.60
C GLN A 155 13.31 7.88 -27.73
N VAL A 156 12.15 7.67 -28.35
CA VAL A 156 10.86 7.58 -27.67
C VAL A 156 10.82 6.38 -26.72
N ALA A 157 11.24 5.20 -27.18
CA ALA A 157 11.31 4.00 -26.34
C ALA A 157 12.28 4.18 -25.15
N GLY A 158 13.40 4.88 -25.35
CA GLY A 158 14.33 5.22 -24.27
C GLY A 158 13.71 6.14 -23.22
N GLN A 159 13.00 7.18 -23.67
CA GLN A 159 12.27 8.08 -22.77
C GLN A 159 11.15 7.36 -22.03
N HIS A 160 10.39 6.49 -22.73
CA HIS A 160 9.33 5.69 -22.15
C HIS A 160 9.84 4.80 -21.01
N ARG A 161 10.91 4.01 -21.25
CA ARG A 161 11.52 3.17 -20.22
C ARG A 161 12.00 3.97 -19.01
N THR A 162 12.49 5.19 -19.23
CA THR A 162 12.90 6.09 -18.14
C THR A 162 11.69 6.52 -17.31
N ARG A 163 10.59 6.94 -17.96
CA ARG A 163 9.33 7.30 -17.28
C ARG A 163 8.76 6.13 -16.49
N GLU A 164 8.74 4.92 -17.05
CA GLU A 164 8.27 3.72 -16.36
C GLU A 164 9.12 3.39 -15.13
N ALA A 165 10.45 3.45 -15.26
CA ALA A 165 11.36 3.22 -14.15
C ALA A 165 11.18 4.25 -13.02
N GLU A 166 10.93 5.51 -13.36
CA GLU A 166 10.62 6.56 -12.37
C GLU A 166 9.28 6.31 -11.67
N LEU A 167 8.24 5.93 -12.41
CA LEU A 167 6.93 5.59 -11.85
C LEU A 167 7.02 4.39 -10.91
N ASP A 168 7.77 3.36 -11.29
CA ASP A 168 7.98 2.18 -10.45
C ASP A 168 8.81 2.51 -9.21
N ALA A 169 9.84 3.36 -9.33
CA ALA A 169 10.59 3.85 -8.18
C ALA A 169 9.70 4.66 -7.22
N GLN A 170 8.78 5.47 -7.73
CA GLN A 170 7.80 6.20 -6.91
C GLN A 170 6.84 5.24 -6.19
N ARG A 171 6.29 4.24 -6.89
CA ARG A 171 5.44 3.20 -6.27
C ARG A 171 6.20 2.42 -5.19
N ALA A 172 7.46 2.09 -5.43
CA ALA A 172 8.29 1.41 -4.44
C ALA A 172 8.49 2.27 -3.18
N ARG A 173 8.74 3.58 -3.34
CA ARG A 173 8.87 4.52 -2.21
C ARG A 173 7.58 4.64 -1.42
N THR A 174 6.43 4.81 -2.08
CA THR A 174 5.14 4.93 -1.39
C THR A 174 4.78 3.64 -0.65
N GLN A 175 5.08 2.47 -1.22
CA GLN A 175 4.91 1.19 -0.54
C GLN A 175 5.86 1.04 0.65
N ALA A 176 7.11 1.48 0.54
CA ALA A 176 8.06 1.46 1.66
C ALA A 176 7.60 2.36 2.80
N ASP A 177 7.18 3.59 2.52
CA ASP A 177 6.66 4.53 3.51
C ASP A 177 5.39 3.99 4.19
N ALA A 178 4.50 3.35 3.43
CA ALA A 178 3.30 2.70 3.97
C ALA A 178 3.66 1.56 4.94
N ARG A 179 4.68 0.76 4.62
CA ARG A 179 5.16 -0.31 5.51
C ARG A 179 5.78 0.25 6.79
N VAL A 180 6.58 1.32 6.69
CA VAL A 180 7.17 1.98 7.87
C VAL A 180 6.08 2.52 8.79
N LYS A 181 5.05 3.17 8.23
CA LYS A 181 3.90 3.65 9.00
C LYS A 181 3.13 2.49 9.67
N ALA A 182 2.87 1.41 8.94
CA ALA A 182 2.17 0.25 9.49
C ALA A 182 2.90 -0.35 10.69
N VAL A 183 4.24 -0.48 10.62
CA VAL A 183 5.05 -0.97 11.74
C VAL A 183 5.03 0.02 12.91
N ALA A 184 5.11 1.32 12.66
CA ALA A 184 5.03 2.34 13.71
C ALA A 184 3.66 2.33 14.41
N ASP A 185 2.57 2.19 13.65
CA ASP A 185 1.21 2.11 14.18
C ASP A 185 1.00 0.83 15.01
N GLU A 186 1.56 -0.30 14.58
CA GLU A 186 1.53 -1.56 15.34
C GLU A 186 2.31 -1.47 16.66
N GLN A 187 3.49 -0.83 16.65
CA GLN A 187 4.26 -0.56 17.87
C GLN A 187 3.50 0.34 18.83
N LEU A 188 2.86 1.40 18.32
CA LEU A 188 2.04 2.29 19.13
C LEU A 188 0.81 1.58 19.71
N ALA A 189 0.13 0.74 18.93
CA ALA A 189 -1.01 -0.05 19.38
C ALA A 189 -0.60 -1.04 20.48
N THR A 190 0.54 -1.72 20.30
CA THR A 190 1.10 -2.64 21.31
C THR A 190 1.44 -1.91 22.60
N ALA A 191 2.10 -0.74 22.51
CA ALA A 191 2.42 0.07 23.69
C ALA A 191 1.15 0.52 24.43
N ARG A 192 0.12 0.97 23.71
CA ARG A 192 -1.18 1.33 24.31
C ARG A 192 -1.86 0.13 24.99
N ALA A 193 -1.83 -1.04 24.36
CA ALA A 193 -2.39 -2.26 24.93
C ALA A 193 -1.67 -2.67 26.23
N GLN A 194 -0.34 -2.58 26.26
CA GLN A 194 0.46 -2.84 27.47
C GLN A 194 0.14 -1.85 28.59
N THR A 195 0.04 -0.55 28.27
CA THR A 195 -0.34 0.47 29.27
C THR A 195 -1.74 0.22 29.82
N ALA A 196 -2.73 -0.06 28.96
CA ALA A 196 -4.10 -0.34 29.39
C ALA A 196 -4.18 -1.60 30.27
N ALA A 197 -3.43 -2.66 29.93
CA ALA A 197 -3.35 -3.86 30.75
C ALA A 197 -2.72 -3.59 32.13
N ALA A 198 -1.64 -2.80 32.17
CA ALA A 198 -0.99 -2.42 33.42
C ALA A 198 -1.89 -1.54 34.30
N GLU A 199 -2.65 -0.61 33.71
CA GLU A 199 -3.62 0.22 34.43
C GLU A 199 -4.78 -0.61 34.99
N ALA A 200 -5.31 -1.54 34.20
CA ALA A 200 -6.35 -2.46 34.66
C ALA A 200 -5.88 -3.30 35.86
N GLU A 201 -4.63 -3.76 35.86
CA GLU A 201 -4.06 -4.50 36.99
C GLU A 201 -3.91 -3.62 38.25
N ARG A 202 -3.45 -2.37 38.08
CA ARG A 202 -3.40 -1.41 39.20
C ARG A 202 -4.78 -1.15 39.79
N GLN A 203 -5.81 -1.04 38.95
CA GLN A 203 -7.19 -0.85 39.40
C GLN A 203 -7.71 -2.06 40.19
N LYS A 204 -7.40 -3.29 39.75
CA LYS A 204 -7.75 -4.51 40.49
C LYS A 204 -7.10 -4.54 41.86
N VAL A 205 -5.79 -4.34 41.93
CA VAL A 205 -5.06 -4.33 43.21
C VAL A 205 -5.57 -3.22 44.15
N ALA A 206 -5.86 -2.03 43.61
CA ALA A 206 -6.46 -0.95 44.40
C ALA A 206 -7.86 -1.33 44.93
N ALA A 207 -8.71 -1.94 44.10
CA ALA A 207 -10.04 -2.39 44.50
C ALA A 207 -10.00 -3.52 45.54
N GLU A 208 -9.08 -4.48 45.38
CA GLU A 208 -8.84 -5.55 46.37
C GLU A 208 -8.36 -4.98 47.70
N THR A 209 -7.44 -4.01 47.67
CA THR A 209 -6.96 -3.32 48.87
C THR A 209 -8.09 -2.57 49.57
N GLN A 210 -8.94 -1.87 48.82
CA GLN A 210 -10.12 -1.19 49.38
C GLN A 210 -11.11 -2.18 50.03
N ARG A 211 -11.33 -3.34 49.40
CA ARG A 211 -12.19 -4.40 49.99
C ARG A 211 -11.60 -4.93 51.29
N ALA A 212 -10.30 -5.20 51.32
CA ALA A 212 -9.62 -5.67 52.53
C ALA A 212 -9.65 -4.63 53.66
N GLN A 213 -9.49 -3.34 53.34
CA GLN A 213 -9.63 -2.24 54.31
C GLN A 213 -11.05 -2.14 54.86
N ALA A 214 -12.06 -2.19 53.99
CA ALA A 214 -13.46 -2.16 54.40
C ALA A 214 -13.82 -3.35 55.30
N GLU A 215 -13.32 -4.55 54.99
CA GLU A 215 -13.51 -5.75 55.82
C GLU A 215 -12.82 -5.61 57.19
N ALA A 216 -11.59 -5.10 57.21
CA ALA A 216 -10.87 -4.84 58.46
C ALA A 216 -11.57 -3.79 59.33
N GLU A 217 -12.11 -2.72 58.73
CA GLU A 217 -12.91 -1.71 59.43
C GLU A 217 -14.22 -2.28 60.00
N GLN A 218 -14.90 -3.15 59.25
CA GLN A 218 -16.11 -3.84 59.73
C GLN A 218 -15.81 -4.72 60.94
N LEU A 219 -14.74 -5.51 60.89
CA LEU A 219 -14.32 -6.36 62.03
C LEU A 219 -13.91 -5.51 63.23
N ALA A 220 -13.20 -4.39 63.01
CA ALA A 220 -12.85 -3.47 64.09
C ALA A 220 -14.10 -2.83 64.73
N ALA A 221 -15.09 -2.43 63.93
CA ALA A 221 -16.35 -1.88 64.42
C ALA A 221 -17.16 -2.91 65.22
N GLN A 222 -17.22 -4.18 64.77
CA GLN A 222 -17.86 -5.27 65.51
C GLN A 222 -17.17 -5.51 66.86
N ALA A 223 -15.84 -5.56 66.90
CA ALA A 223 -15.09 -5.73 68.14
C ALA A 223 -15.32 -4.58 69.14
N VAL A 224 -15.49 -3.34 68.65
CA VAL A 224 -15.85 -2.20 69.51
C VAL A 224 -17.27 -2.34 70.07
N GLN A 225 -18.24 -2.77 69.25
CA GLN A 225 -19.61 -3.03 69.73
C GLN A 225 -19.67 -4.15 70.76
N GLU A 226 -18.96 -5.26 70.53
CA GLU A 226 -18.88 -6.37 71.48
C GLU A 226 -18.29 -5.94 72.83
N ARG A 227 -17.21 -5.14 72.81
CA ARG A 227 -16.62 -4.58 74.03
C ARG A 227 -17.61 -3.68 74.77
N ALA A 228 -18.32 -2.81 74.06
CA ALA A 228 -19.33 -1.94 74.66
C ALA A 228 -20.47 -2.75 75.32
N MET A 229 -20.98 -3.79 74.66
CA MET A 229 -22.01 -4.68 75.22
C MET A 229 -21.50 -5.48 76.41
N ALA A 230 -20.26 -5.99 76.36
CA ALA A 230 -19.65 -6.72 77.47
C ALA A 230 -19.42 -5.82 78.70
N GLU A 231 -18.99 -4.57 78.48
CA GLU A 231 -18.85 -3.58 79.55
C GLU A 231 -20.20 -3.22 80.18
N GLU A 232 -21.25 -3.04 79.38
CA GLU A 232 -22.61 -2.81 79.90
C GLU A 232 -23.14 -4.03 80.68
N ALA A 233 -22.91 -5.24 80.19
CA ALA A 233 -23.26 -6.48 80.89
C ALA A 233 -22.50 -6.60 82.23
N HIS A 234 -21.21 -6.25 82.26
CA HIS A 234 -20.41 -6.22 83.47
C HIS A 234 -20.97 -5.22 84.48
N LEU A 235 -21.28 -4.00 84.06
CA LEU A 235 -21.88 -2.96 84.92
C LEU A 235 -23.24 -3.41 85.48
N ARG A 236 -24.09 -4.08 84.67
CA ARG A 236 -25.35 -4.65 85.16
C ARG A 236 -25.12 -5.78 86.16
N ALA A 237 -24.21 -6.70 85.85
CA ALA A 237 -23.86 -7.80 86.75
C ALA A 237 -23.30 -7.28 88.09
N GLU A 238 -22.49 -6.22 88.07
CA GLU A 238 -22.01 -5.56 89.29
C GLU A 238 -23.16 -4.90 90.08
N GLN A 239 -24.09 -4.20 89.42
CA GLN A 239 -25.27 -3.65 90.09
C GLN A 239 -26.14 -4.74 90.73
N ASP A 240 -26.38 -5.83 90.02
CA ASP A 240 -27.15 -6.96 90.54
C ASP A 240 -26.41 -7.64 91.70
N ARG A 241 -25.08 -7.75 91.64
CA ARG A 241 -24.26 -8.23 92.75
C ARG A 241 -24.35 -7.32 93.97
N GLN A 242 -24.30 -6.01 93.78
CA GLN A 242 -24.50 -5.04 94.86
C GLN A 242 -25.90 -5.13 95.47
N ARG A 243 -26.94 -5.30 94.63
CA ARG A 243 -28.32 -5.52 95.09
C ARG A 243 -28.47 -6.83 95.86
N ALA A 244 -27.89 -7.92 95.38
CA ALA A 244 -27.91 -9.21 96.05
C ALA A 244 -27.13 -9.19 97.37
N ALA A 245 -25.97 -8.50 97.42
CA ALA A 245 -25.22 -8.28 98.65
C ALA A 245 -26.01 -7.43 99.66
N ALA A 246 -26.73 -6.40 99.19
CA ALA A 246 -27.63 -5.61 100.03
C ALA A 246 -28.82 -6.43 100.55
N GLN A 247 -29.38 -7.36 99.75
CA GLN A 247 -30.42 -8.28 100.21
C GLN A 247 -29.89 -9.34 101.18
N GLN A 248 -28.68 -9.87 100.98
CA GLN A 248 -28.05 -10.77 101.95
C GLN A 248 -27.71 -10.04 103.26
N ALA A 249 -27.37 -8.75 103.23
CA ALA A 249 -27.25 -7.95 104.44
C ALA A 249 -28.61 -7.70 105.15
N TYR A 250 -29.74 -7.77 104.43
CA TYR A 250 -31.08 -7.55 104.97
C TYR A 250 -31.76 -8.84 105.49
N TYR A 251 -31.51 -10.01 104.89
CA TYR A 251 -32.10 -11.30 105.29
C TYR A 251 -31.11 -12.33 105.88
N GLY A 252 -29.80 -12.08 105.80
CA GLY A 252 -28.74 -12.94 106.34
C GLY A 252 -28.48 -12.74 107.83
N GLY A 253 -29.54 -12.67 108.63
CA GLY A 253 -29.44 -12.73 110.09
C GLY A 253 -29.63 -14.17 110.58
N ASN A 254 -28.64 -15.05 110.38
CA ASN A 254 -28.58 -16.27 111.18
C ASN A 254 -27.14 -16.82 111.30
N PRO A 255 -26.57 -16.88 112.52
CA PRO A 255 -25.28 -17.50 112.79
C PRO A 255 -25.44 -19.01 113.05
N TYR A 256 -24.42 -19.80 112.68
CA TYR A 256 -24.19 -21.24 112.95
C TYR A 256 -24.64 -22.28 111.89
N ALA A 257 -23.66 -22.87 111.18
CA ALA A 257 -23.49 -24.33 110.89
C ALA A 257 -22.38 -24.53 109.82
N TYR A 258 -21.14 -24.89 110.20
CA TYR A 258 -20.51 -26.23 110.18
C TYR A 258 -19.90 -26.71 108.82
N PRO A 259 -18.73 -27.41 108.78
CA PRO A 259 -17.86 -27.59 107.59
C PRO A 259 -17.91 -29.04 106.98
N PRO A 260 -16.90 -29.48 106.18
CA PRO A 260 -16.83 -29.67 104.72
C PRO A 260 -17.14 -31.12 104.21
N PRO A 261 -16.99 -31.44 102.90
CA PRO A 261 -15.93 -32.40 102.53
C PRO A 261 -15.29 -32.25 101.12
N GLN A 262 -14.21 -33.01 100.91
CA GLN A 262 -13.38 -33.16 99.70
C GLN A 262 -14.00 -34.04 98.59
N THR A 263 -13.64 -33.78 97.32
CA THR A 263 -13.48 -34.76 96.20
C THR A 263 -12.78 -34.02 95.03
N GLN A 264 -11.53 -34.30 94.66
CA GLN A 264 -10.99 -35.36 93.77
C GLN A 264 -11.08 -35.09 92.25
N ALA A 265 -9.95 -35.37 91.56
CA ALA A 265 -9.72 -35.63 90.11
C ALA A 265 -9.73 -34.40 89.16
N GLN A 266 -8.85 -34.20 88.16
CA GLN A 266 -7.87 -35.01 87.40
C GLN A 266 -6.92 -34.02 86.66
N SER A 267 -5.59 -34.04 86.85
CA SER A 267 -4.53 -34.66 86.02
C SER A 267 -4.48 -34.23 84.52
N THR A 268 -3.59 -33.29 84.11
CA THR A 268 -2.16 -33.45 83.65
C THR A 268 -2.01 -33.25 82.10
N PRO A 269 -0.83 -33.35 81.43
CA PRO A 269 0.04 -32.19 81.10
C PRO A 269 0.75 -32.25 79.69
N TYR A 270 1.60 -31.26 79.36
CA TYR A 270 2.76 -31.27 78.41
C TYR A 270 2.63 -31.50 76.88
N GLY A 271 3.42 -30.71 76.11
CA GLY A 271 3.92 -30.99 74.75
C GLY A 271 4.16 -29.70 73.92
N TYR A 272 5.31 -29.00 73.91
CA TYR A 272 6.64 -29.34 73.35
C TYR A 272 6.55 -29.57 71.81
N TYR A 273 6.98 -28.68 70.89
CA TYR A 273 8.36 -28.29 70.51
C TYR A 273 8.40 -27.13 69.48
N PRO A 274 9.49 -26.34 69.41
CA PRO A 274 9.84 -25.48 68.27
C PRO A 274 10.80 -26.16 67.27
N ARG A 275 10.85 -25.71 66.00
CA ARG A 275 12.01 -25.94 65.11
C ARG A 275 12.17 -24.88 64.01
N TYR A 276 13.32 -24.23 64.00
CA TYR A 276 13.92 -23.52 62.87
C TYR A 276 14.66 -24.51 61.94
N TYR A 277 14.65 -24.29 60.61
CA TYR A 277 15.81 -24.51 59.72
C TYR A 277 15.57 -23.91 58.30
N TYR A 278 16.43 -22.96 57.86
CA TYR A 278 16.76 -22.62 56.46
C TYR A 278 18.02 -23.44 56.07
N PRO A 279 18.29 -23.81 54.80
CA PRO A 279 18.75 -22.90 53.70
C PRO A 279 18.32 -23.43 52.30
N ARG A 280 18.68 -22.93 51.10
CA ARG A 280 19.68 -22.00 50.57
C ARG A 280 19.14 -21.50 49.22
#